data_AF-A0A1G1DXL9-F1
#
_entry.id   AF-A0A1G1DXL9-F1
#
_cell.length_a   1.000
_cell.length_b   1.000
_cell.length_c   1.000
_cell.angle_alpha   90.00
_cell.angle_beta   90.00
_cell.angle_gamma   90.00
#
_symmetry.space_group_name_H-M   'P 1'
#
loop_
_entity.id
_entity.type
_entity.pdbx_description
1 polymer ?
#
loop_
_entity_poly.entity_id
_entity_poly.type
_entity_poly.pdbx_seq_one_letter_code
_entity_poly.pdbx_strand_id
1 'polypeptide(L)'
;GYPDFATFIINYIPHKHIIELKSLKLYLNSYRSQYISHEAVTNKIYDDLNKILKPHFMEVIGDFNERGNVKTVIKVTSDGSRQSKRIKK
;
A
#
# COMPACT_ATOMS: atom_id res chain seq x y z
N GLY A 1 -17.23 13.10 6.08
CA GLY A 1 -15.82 13.52 5.93
C GLY A 1 -15.56 13.91 4.50
N TYR A 2 -14.61 14.82 4.25
CA TYR A 2 -14.15 15.14 2.90
C TYR A 2 -13.42 13.93 2.29
N PRO A 3 -13.51 13.71 0.97
CA PRO A 3 -12.75 12.66 0.31
C PRO A 3 -11.25 12.97 0.34
N ASP A 4 -10.45 11.94 0.60
CA ASP A 4 -8.99 11.99 0.47
C ASP A 4 -8.57 11.36 -0.87
N PHE A 5 -7.43 11.80 -1.39
CA PHE A 5 -6.85 11.29 -2.63
C PHE A 5 -5.43 10.83 -2.37
N ALA A 6 -5.00 9.77 -3.05
CA ALA A 6 -3.67 9.23 -2.92
C ALA A 6 -3.18 8.60 -4.23
N THR A 7 -1.87 8.62 -4.42
CA THR A 7 -1.18 7.82 -5.44
C THR A 7 -0.63 6.57 -4.78
N PHE A 8 -1.07 5.39 -5.24
CA PHE A 8 -0.53 4.12 -4.78
C PHE A 8 0.55 3.62 -5.73
N ILE A 9 1.74 3.35 -5.18
CA ILE A 9 2.86 2.72 -5.90
C ILE A 9 3.03 1.32 -5.34
N ILE A 10 2.88 0.31 -6.21
CA ILE A 10 2.99 -1.11 -5.84
C ILE A 10 4.19 -1.70 -6.58
N ASN A 11 5.29 -1.91 -5.86
CA ASN A 11 6.50 -2.54 -6.37
C ASN A 11 6.52 -3.99 -5.89
N TYR A 12 6.59 -4.97 -6.79
CA TYR A 12 6.65 -6.37 -6.39
C TYR A 12 7.47 -7.21 -7.35
N ILE A 13 8.06 -8.28 -6.81
CA ILE A 13 8.71 -9.34 -7.58
C ILE A 13 7.77 -10.54 -7.56
N PRO A 14 7.13 -10.89 -8.71
CA PRO A 14 6.15 -11.96 -8.75
C PRO A 14 6.76 -13.32 -8.42
N HIS A 15 5.92 -14.24 -7.96
CA HIS A 15 6.25 -15.66 -7.89
C HIS A 15 5.47 -16.41 -8.99
N LYS A 16 4.43 -17.18 -8.64
CA LYS A 16 3.61 -17.94 -9.59
C LYS A 16 2.42 -17.17 -10.18
N HIS A 17 2.03 -16.06 -9.55
CA HIS A 17 0.86 -15.29 -9.93
C HIS A 17 1.23 -13.82 -10.17
N ILE A 18 0.54 -13.22 -11.14
CA ILE A 18 0.66 -11.80 -11.52
C ILE A 18 -0.72 -11.19 -11.38
N ILE A 19 -0.77 -9.92 -10.97
CA ILE A 19 -2.05 -9.21 -10.85
C ILE A 19 -2.57 -8.74 -12.21
N GLU A 20 -3.86 -8.89 -12.41
CA GLU A 20 -4.55 -8.34 -13.58
C GLU A 20 -4.96 -6.88 -13.31
N LEU A 21 -4.65 -5.98 -14.26
CA LEU A 21 -4.73 -4.53 -14.05
C LEU A 21 -6.17 -4.01 -13.88
N LYS A 22 -7.15 -4.57 -14.59
CA LYS A 22 -8.57 -4.19 -14.44
C LYS A 22 -9.06 -4.55 -13.05
N SER A 23 -8.71 -5.73 -12.55
CA SER A 23 -9.07 -6.22 -11.22
C SER A 23 -8.44 -5.36 -10.13
N LEU A 24 -7.17 -4.97 -10.29
CA LEU A 24 -6.51 -4.02 -9.38
C LEU A 24 -7.23 -2.67 -9.35
N LYS A 25 -7.59 -2.12 -10.52
CA LYS A 25 -8.35 -0.86 -10.60
C LYS A 25 -9.70 -0.97 -9.87
N LEU A 26 -10.45 -2.04 -10.11
CA LEU A 26 -11.75 -2.25 -9.46
C LEU A 26 -11.60 -2.42 -7.93
N TYR A 27 -10.57 -3.14 -7.50
CA TYR A 27 -10.21 -3.30 -6.10
C TYR A 27 -9.91 -1.94 -5.42
N LEU A 28 -9.07 -1.10 -6.02
CA LEU A 28 -8.77 0.24 -5.48
C LEU A 28 -10.03 1.14 -5.45
N ASN A 29 -10.87 1.08 -6.49
CA ASN A 29 -12.12 1.84 -6.53
C ASN A 29 -13.12 1.43 -5.44
N SER A 30 -13.03 0.20 -4.92
CA SER A 30 -13.91 -0.27 -3.84
C SER A 30 -13.76 0.53 -2.53
N TYR A 31 -12.62 1.21 -2.35
CA TYR A 31 -12.35 2.06 -1.18
C TYR A 31 -12.98 3.45 -1.26
N ARG A 32 -13.51 3.86 -2.42
CA ARG A 32 -14.05 5.22 -2.65
C ARG A 32 -15.09 5.67 -1.62
N SER A 33 -15.94 4.75 -1.17
CA SER A 33 -17.05 5.04 -0.25
C SER A 33 -16.81 4.50 1.17
N GLN A 34 -15.57 4.12 1.49
CA GLN A 34 -15.21 3.55 2.79
C GLN A 34 -14.55 4.61 3.68
N TYR A 35 -14.88 4.59 4.97
CA TYR A 35 -14.21 5.41 5.98
C TYR A 35 -13.08 4.59 6.61
N ILE A 36 -11.85 4.81 6.14
CA ILE A 36 -10.65 4.07 6.57
C ILE A 36 -9.48 5.04 6.70
N SER A 37 -8.60 4.82 7.68
CA SER A 37 -7.40 5.66 7.84
C SER A 37 -6.40 5.39 6.71
N HIS A 38 -5.50 6.35 6.47
CA HIS A 38 -4.45 6.23 5.46
C HIS A 38 -3.53 5.03 5.74
N GLU A 39 -3.19 4.77 7.02
CA GLU A 39 -2.37 3.62 7.41
C GLU A 39 -3.11 2.30 7.19
N ALA A 40 -4.36 2.25 7.63
CA ALA A 40 -5.17 1.04 7.55
C ALA A 40 -5.41 0.63 6.10
N VAL A 41 -5.70 1.57 5.19
CA VAL A 41 -5.91 1.22 3.77
C VAL A 41 -4.62 0.74 3.11
N THR A 42 -3.48 1.37 3.41
CA THR A 42 -2.19 0.98 2.82
C THR A 42 -1.76 -0.41 3.29
N ASN A 43 -1.90 -0.71 4.58
CA ASN A 43 -1.65 -2.04 5.15
C ASN A 43 -2.60 -3.08 4.55
N LYS A 44 -3.89 -2.75 4.45
CA LYS A 44 -4.89 -3.66 3.90
C LYS A 44 -4.62 -4.02 2.43
N ILE A 45 -4.24 -3.04 1.61
CA ILE A 45 -3.83 -3.28 0.22
C ILE A 45 -2.64 -4.22 0.18
N TYR A 46 -1.62 -3.99 1.00
CA TYR A 46 -0.46 -4.89 1.09
C TYR A 46 -0.87 -6.31 1.49
N ASP A 47 -1.64 -6.47 2.56
CA ASP A 47 -2.04 -7.78 3.09
C ASP A 47 -2.88 -8.58 2.08
N ASP A 48 -3.87 -7.95 1.45
CA ASP A 48 -4.74 -8.58 0.47
C ASP A 48 -3.93 -9.05 -0.76
N LEU A 49 -3.03 -8.19 -1.28
CA LEU A 49 -2.18 -8.51 -2.42
C LEU A 49 -1.14 -9.59 -2.08
N ASN A 50 -0.50 -9.49 -0.92
CA ASN A 50 0.50 -10.46 -0.47
C ASN A 50 -0.13 -11.86 -0.29
N LYS A 51 -1.35 -11.92 0.25
CA LYS A 51 -2.09 -13.18 0.44
C LYS A 51 -2.41 -13.88 -0.89
N ILE A 52 -2.79 -13.12 -1.92
CA ILE A 52 -3.19 -13.66 -3.22
C ILE A 52 -1.97 -13.99 -4.09
N LEU A 53 -1.01 -13.06 -4.18
CA LEU A 53 0.12 -13.16 -5.11
C LEU A 53 1.28 -14.00 -4.55
N LYS A 54 1.43 -14.05 -3.23
CA LYS A 54 2.57 -14.68 -2.53
C LYS A 54 3.92 -14.36 -3.20
N PRO A 55 4.22 -13.06 -3.40
CA PRO A 55 5.40 -12.62 -4.15
C PRO A 55 6.69 -12.89 -3.37
N HIS A 56 7.83 -12.90 -4.06
CA HIS A 56 9.14 -12.95 -3.39
C HIS A 56 9.43 -11.68 -2.59
N PHE A 57 8.97 -10.55 -3.11
CA PHE A 57 9.09 -9.24 -2.48
C PHE A 57 7.88 -8.39 -2.87
N MET A 58 7.40 -7.57 -1.93
CA MET A 58 6.39 -6.56 -2.19
C MET A 58 6.63 -5.33 -1.34
N GLU A 59 6.35 -4.18 -1.94
CA GLU A 59 6.32 -2.88 -1.31
C GLU A 59 5.09 -2.13 -1.83
N VAL A 60 4.33 -1.55 -0.91
CA VAL A 60 3.18 -0.70 -1.21
C VAL A 60 3.42 0.65 -0.55
N ILE A 61 3.35 1.71 -1.36
CA ILE A 61 3.46 3.09 -0.91
C ILE A 61 2.13 3.79 -1.20
N GLY A 62 1.51 4.33 -0.17
CA GLY A 62 0.38 5.25 -0.28
C GLY A 62 0.88 6.68 -0.09
N ASP A 63 0.93 7.45 -1.17
CA ASP A 63 1.28 8.88 -1.17
C ASP A 63 -0.01 9.71 -1.16
N PHE A 64 -0.43 10.16 0.03
CA PHE A 64 -1.70 10.86 0.23
C PHE A 64 -1.54 12.36 0.01
N ASN A 65 -2.59 13.01 -0.51
CA ASN A 65 -2.63 14.46 -0.65
C ASN A 65 -2.61 15.17 0.70
N GLU A 66 -2.17 16.42 0.69
CA GLU A 66 -2.04 17.22 1.91
C GLU A 66 -3.39 17.47 2.57
N ARG A 67 -3.43 17.30 3.89
CA ARG A 67 -4.59 17.60 4.72
C ARG A 67 -4.17 18.50 5.87
N GLY A 68 -4.65 19.74 5.88
CA GLY A 68 -4.24 20.74 6.88
C GLY A 68 -2.74 21.03 6.86
N ASN A 69 -2.16 21.16 5.65
CA ASN A 69 -0.72 21.36 5.40
C ASN A 69 0.19 20.20 5.88
N VAL A 70 -0.38 19.02 6.16
CA VAL A 70 0.38 17.82 6.49
C VAL A 70 0.33 16.85 5.33
N LYS A 71 1.51 16.45 4.85
CA LYS A 71 1.70 15.44 3.82
C LYS A 71 1.96 14.08 4.48
N THR A 72 1.23 13.06 4.06
CA THR A 72 1.37 11.70 4.62
C THR A 72 1.80 10.73 3.52
N VAL A 73 2.95 10.08 3.73
CA VAL A 73 3.44 9.00 2.87
C VAL A 73 3.63 7.77 3.72
N ILE A 74 2.93 6.70 3.36
CA ILE A 74 2.89 5.45 4.13
C ILE A 74 3.52 4.36 3.30
N LYS A 75 4.48 3.65 3.88
CA LYS A 75 5.26 2.62 3.20
C LYS A 75 5.20 1.32 3.97
N VAL A 76 4.79 0.25 3.28
CA VAL A 76 4.76 -1.11 3.79
C VAL A 76 5.65 -1.97 2.89
N THR A 77 6.55 -2.78 3.48
CA THR A 77 7.49 -3.61 2.72
C THR A 77 7.75 -4.94 3.41
N SER A 78 7.93 -6.01 2.62
CA SER A 78 8.29 -7.35 3.12
C SER A 78 9.63 -7.38 3.87
N ASP A 79 10.54 -6.45 3.57
CA ASP A 79 11.89 -6.38 4.15
C ASP A 79 11.97 -5.60 5.48
N GLY A 80 10.83 -5.38 6.16
CA GLY A 80 10.73 -4.59 7.39
C GLY A 80 11.69 -4.96 8.53
N SER A 81 12.35 -6.12 8.46
CA SER A 81 13.39 -6.53 9.42
C SER A 81 14.77 -5.86 9.22
N ARG A 82 15.05 -5.24 8.06
CA ARG A 82 16.36 -4.60 7.79
C ARG A 82 16.48 -3.15 8.27
N GLN A 83 15.39 -2.38 8.36
CA GLN A 83 15.50 -0.96 8.76
C GLN A 83 15.72 -0.75 10.26
N SER A 84 15.15 -1.60 11.13
CA SER A 84 15.37 -1.51 12.60
C SER A 84 16.84 -1.73 13.01
N LYS A 85 17.64 -2.43 12.18
CA LYS A 85 19.08 -2.65 12.43
C LYS A 85 19.97 -1.46 12.07
N ARG A 86 19.49 -0.51 11.27
CA ARG A 86 20.31 0.62 10.79
C ARG A 86 20.29 1.84 11.72
N ILE A 87 19.36 1.90 12.67
CA ILE A 87 19.23 3.01 13.64
C ILE A 87 19.94 2.70 14.98
N LYS A 88 20.52 1.49 15.16
CA LYS A 88 21.30 1.10 16.35
C LYS A 88 22.82 1.19 16.17
N LYS A 89 23.32 2.13 15.37
CA LYS A 89 24.77 2.42 15.28
C LYS A 89 25.03 3.88 15.56
#